data_AF-A0A5E7P7D5-F1
#
_entry.id   AF-A0A5E7P7D5-F1
#
_cell.length_a   1.000
_cell.length_b   1.000
_cell.length_c   1.000
_cell.angle_alpha   90.00
_cell.angle_beta   90.00
_cell.angle_gamma   90.00
#
_symmetry.space_group_name_H-M   'P 1'
#
loop_
_entity.id
_entity.type
_entity.pdbx_description
1 polymer ?
#
loop_
_entity_poly.entity_id
_entity_poly.type
_entity_poly.pdbx_seq_one_letter_code
_entity_poly.pdbx_strand_id
1 'polypeptide(L)'
;MAGEGIRVYCLALGGMDLTNPAGKMTMGILAAVAEFERDLLIERPNAGLIRARVADTRIGRPQALSAKRQGDVLAQLATGTSVSKLAREHNISRQTIMRLREKSGPEDQRNSEPINAFTVQSTAFGTMRVPTGINGRESIKAIFYH
;
A
#
# COMPACT_ATOMS: atom_id res chain seq x y z
N MET A 1 -5.38 -9.28 -33.78
CA MET A 1 -6.18 -10.51 -33.52
C MET A 1 -7.46 -10.55 -34.38
N ALA A 2 -8.66 -10.15 -33.90
CA ALA A 2 -9.90 -10.26 -34.70
C ALA A 2 -10.00 -9.26 -35.88
N GLY A 3 -9.34 -8.10 -35.78
CA GLY A 3 -9.26 -7.11 -36.86
C GLY A 3 -8.20 -7.39 -37.94
N GLU A 4 -7.35 -8.41 -37.73
CA GLU A 4 -6.25 -8.79 -38.63
C GLU A 4 -6.57 -10.05 -39.45
N GLY A 5 -7.81 -10.56 -39.37
CA GLY A 5 -8.23 -11.79 -40.06
C GLY A 5 -7.72 -13.10 -39.44
N ILE A 6 -7.08 -13.04 -38.27
CA ILE A 6 -6.57 -14.21 -37.55
C ILE A 6 -7.70 -14.82 -36.73
N ARG A 7 -7.96 -16.13 -36.91
CA ARG A 7 -8.92 -16.91 -36.11
C ARG A 7 -8.22 -17.69 -35.01
N VAL A 8 -8.85 -17.76 -33.84
CA VAL A 8 -8.29 -18.39 -32.65
C VAL A 8 -9.27 -19.44 -32.19
N TYR A 9 -8.82 -20.69 -32.14
CA TYR A 9 -9.64 -21.82 -31.73
C TYR A 9 -9.15 -22.36 -30.39
N CYS A 10 -10.05 -22.51 -29.42
CA CYS A 10 -9.75 -23.14 -28.15
C CYS A 10 -10.21 -24.59 -28.15
N LEU A 11 -9.26 -25.53 -28.26
CA LEU A 11 -9.55 -26.95 -28.30
C LEU A 11 -10.18 -27.47 -27.00
N ALA A 12 -9.76 -26.92 -25.86
CA ALA A 12 -10.30 -27.28 -24.55
C ALA A 12 -11.78 -26.87 -24.37
N LEU A 13 -12.25 -25.89 -25.13
CA LEU A 13 -13.65 -25.46 -25.17
C LEU A 13 -14.41 -26.10 -26.33
N GLY A 14 -14.06 -27.35 -26.68
CA GLY A 14 -14.70 -28.08 -27.77
C GLY A 14 -14.38 -27.52 -29.17
N GLY A 15 -13.21 -26.88 -29.32
CA GLY A 15 -12.82 -26.27 -30.60
C GLY A 15 -13.53 -24.95 -30.90
N MET A 16 -13.98 -24.23 -29.87
CA MET A 16 -14.68 -22.95 -30.03
C MET A 16 -13.81 -21.90 -30.72
N ASP A 17 -14.37 -21.21 -31.72
CA ASP A 17 -13.77 -20.03 -32.35
C ASP A 17 -13.96 -18.80 -31.43
N LEU A 18 -12.87 -18.34 -30.84
CA LEU A 18 -12.83 -17.20 -29.92
C LEU A 18 -12.91 -15.84 -30.61
N THR A 19 -12.97 -15.81 -31.95
CA THR A 19 -13.05 -14.59 -32.75
C THR A 19 -14.46 -14.25 -33.22
N ASN A 20 -15.40 -15.21 -33.10
CA ASN A 20 -16.82 -14.98 -33.38
C ASN A 20 -17.53 -14.32 -32.17
N PRO A 21 -18.79 -13.83 -32.32
CA PRO A 21 -19.50 -13.15 -31.24
C PRO A 21 -19.64 -13.98 -29.95
N ALA A 22 -19.93 -15.28 -30.06
CA ALA A 22 -20.07 -16.16 -28.90
C ALA A 22 -18.73 -16.39 -28.19
N GLY A 23 -17.67 -16.64 -28.95
CA GLY A 23 -16.31 -16.77 -28.43
C GLY A 23 -15.79 -15.51 -27.77
N LYS A 24 -16.10 -14.33 -28.32
CA LYS A 24 -15.80 -13.04 -27.68
C LYS A 24 -16.51 -12.89 -26.33
N MET A 25 -17.78 -13.29 -26.24
CA MET A 25 -18.51 -13.29 -24.96
C MET A 25 -17.85 -14.22 -23.95
N THR A 26 -17.52 -15.45 -24.34
CA THR A 26 -16.84 -16.42 -23.46
C THR A 26 -15.48 -15.90 -22.98
N MET A 27 -14.69 -15.28 -23.86
CA MET A 27 -13.43 -14.63 -23.48
C MET A 27 -13.64 -13.51 -22.46
N GLY A 28 -14.72 -12.72 -22.59
CA GLY A 28 -15.08 -11.70 -21.61
C GLY A 28 -15.39 -12.27 -20.24
N ILE A 29 -16.12 -13.39 -20.18
CA ILE A 29 -16.40 -14.09 -18.92
C ILE A 29 -15.11 -14.61 -18.28
N LEU A 30 -14.24 -15.25 -19.07
CA LEU A 30 -12.95 -15.75 -18.56
C LEU A 30 -12.04 -14.63 -18.06
N ALA A 31 -12.04 -13.48 -18.75
CA ALA A 31 -11.29 -12.29 -18.31
C ALA A 31 -11.83 -11.78 -16.97
N ALA A 32 -13.16 -11.66 -16.81
CA ALA A 32 -13.77 -11.22 -15.56
C ALA A 32 -13.47 -12.18 -14.38
N VAL A 33 -13.48 -13.49 -14.62
CA VAL A 33 -13.11 -14.49 -13.60
C VAL A 33 -11.63 -14.35 -13.23
N ALA A 34 -10.74 -14.16 -14.20
CA ALA A 34 -9.32 -13.98 -13.95
C ALA A 34 -9.01 -12.69 -13.16
N GLU A 35 -9.77 -11.61 -13.38
CA GLU A 35 -9.69 -10.39 -12.58
C GLU A 35 -10.16 -10.62 -11.14
N PHE A 36 -11.31 -11.27 -10.96
CA PHE A 36 -11.82 -11.62 -9.64
C PHE A 36 -10.83 -12.49 -8.83
N GLU A 37 -10.24 -13.51 -9.45
CA GLU A 37 -9.23 -14.35 -8.79
C GLU A 37 -7.97 -13.57 -8.40
N ARG A 38 -7.54 -12.62 -9.25
CA ARG A 38 -6.41 -11.74 -8.95
C ARG A 38 -6.71 -10.87 -7.74
N ASP A 39 -7.91 -10.32 -7.63
CA ASP A 39 -8.31 -9.49 -6.50
C ASP A 39 -8.32 -10.30 -5.20
N LEU A 40 -8.88 -11.53 -5.22
CA LEU A 40 -8.82 -12.45 -4.07
C LEU A 40 -7.40 -12.85 -3.67
N LEU A 41 -6.49 -12.99 -4.64
CA LEU A 41 -5.09 -13.31 -4.35
C LEU A 41 -4.36 -12.16 -3.64
N ILE A 42 -4.78 -10.90 -3.83
CA ILE A 42 -4.19 -9.72 -3.18
C ILE A 42 -4.60 -9.61 -1.71
N GLU A 43 -5.78 -10.11 -1.34
CA GLU A 43 -6.29 -10.03 0.03
C GLU A 43 -5.47 -10.87 1.03
N ARG A 44 -4.92 -12.00 0.58
CA ARG A 44 -4.16 -12.93 1.44
C ARG A 44 -2.79 -12.37 1.90
N PRO A 45 -1.94 -11.80 1.03
CA PRO A 45 -0.73 -11.09 1.43
C PRO A 45 -1.03 -9.92 2.35
N ASN A 46 -2.11 -9.18 2.10
CA ASN A 46 -2.48 -8.02 2.93
C ASN A 46 -2.78 -8.44 4.38
N ALA A 47 -3.54 -9.52 4.59
CA ALA A 47 -3.75 -10.06 5.93
C ALA A 47 -2.44 -10.55 6.59
N GLY A 48 -1.48 -11.04 5.80
CA GLY A 48 -0.14 -11.39 6.29
C GLY A 48 0.68 -10.16 6.71
N LEU A 49 0.68 -9.12 5.89
CA LEU A 49 1.37 -7.84 6.16
C LEU A 49 0.76 -7.11 7.35
N ILE A 50 -0.57 -7.09 7.47
CA ILE A 50 -1.28 -6.50 8.61
C ILE A 50 -0.88 -7.24 9.89
N ARG A 51 -0.90 -8.58 9.90
CA ARG A 51 -0.44 -9.38 11.05
C ARG A 51 1.02 -9.12 11.40
N ALA A 52 1.91 -9.08 10.41
CA ALA A 52 3.32 -8.78 10.63
C ALA A 52 3.54 -7.36 11.19
N ARG A 53 2.76 -6.38 10.72
CA ARG A 53 2.83 -4.99 11.19
C ARG A 53 2.27 -4.83 12.61
N VAL A 54 1.20 -5.55 12.96
CA VAL A 54 0.66 -5.62 14.33
C VAL A 54 1.64 -6.31 15.28
N ALA A 55 2.34 -7.34 14.81
CA ALA A 55 3.36 -8.05 15.58
C ALA A 55 4.71 -7.30 15.66
N ASP A 56 4.77 -6.03 15.24
CA ASP A 56 5.98 -5.21 15.10
C ASP A 56 7.14 -5.94 14.39
N THR A 57 6.79 -6.89 13.52
CA THR A 57 7.76 -7.70 12.79
C THR A 57 8.15 -6.93 11.55
N ARG A 58 9.46 -6.76 11.39
CA ARG A 58 9.99 -6.01 10.26
C ARG A 58 9.66 -6.69 8.93
N ILE A 59 9.02 -5.93 8.05
CA ILE A 59 8.67 -6.35 6.69
C ILE A 59 9.77 -5.89 5.73
N GLY A 60 10.25 -6.78 4.86
CA GLY A 60 11.20 -6.47 3.78
C GLY A 60 12.66 -6.83 4.08
N ARG A 61 13.58 -6.31 3.26
CA ARG A 61 15.01 -6.68 3.31
C ARG A 61 15.63 -6.35 4.68
N PRO A 62 16.41 -7.26 5.29
CA PRO A 62 17.11 -6.99 6.55
C PRO A 62 18.07 -5.81 6.42
N GLN A 63 18.29 -5.08 7.52
CA GLN A 63 19.27 -3.99 7.54
C GLN A 63 20.67 -4.61 7.41
N ALA A 64 21.56 -3.94 6.69
CA ALA A 64 22.95 -4.41 6.54
C ALA A 64 23.74 -4.36 7.85
N LEU A 65 23.30 -3.57 8.83
CA LEU A 65 23.89 -3.45 10.17
C LEU A 65 22.83 -3.68 11.24
N SER A 66 23.21 -4.33 12.33
CA SER A 66 22.40 -4.40 13.55
C SER A 66 22.32 -3.04 14.23
N ALA A 67 21.31 -2.82 15.08
CA ALA A 67 21.12 -1.54 15.78
C ALA A 67 22.36 -1.12 16.60
N LYS A 68 23.02 -2.07 17.26
CA LYS A 68 24.28 -1.83 17.99
C LYS A 68 25.37 -1.28 17.05
N ARG A 69 25.62 -1.98 15.94
CA ARG A 69 26.63 -1.58 14.95
C ARG A 69 26.30 -0.25 14.28
N GLN A 70 25.01 0.06 14.11
CA GLN A 70 24.58 1.37 13.63
C GLN A 70 24.98 2.48 14.61
N GLY A 71 24.75 2.28 15.91
CA GLY A 71 25.20 3.21 16.95
C GLY A 71 26.72 3.41 16.95
N ASP A 72 27.48 2.33 16.84
CA ASP A 72 28.94 2.39 16.76
C ASP A 72 29.43 3.19 15.55
N VAL A 73 28.83 2.97 14.37
CA VAL A 73 29.14 3.70 13.14
C VAL A 73 28.81 5.19 13.28
N LEU A 74 27.65 5.53 13.86
CA LEU A 74 27.23 6.91 14.07
C LEU A 74 28.15 7.64 15.06
N ALA A 75 28.56 6.98 16.14
CA ALA A 75 29.51 7.54 17.09
C ALA A 75 30.87 7.80 16.42
N GLN A 76 31.37 6.85 15.62
CA GLN A 76 32.63 7.02 14.90
C GLN A 76 32.55 8.13 13.83
N LEU A 77 31.41 8.28 13.15
CA LEU A 77 31.17 9.42 12.26
C LEU A 77 31.20 10.75 13.01
N ALA A 78 30.62 10.82 14.22
CA ALA A 78 30.63 12.02 15.05
C ALA A 78 32.06 12.41 15.50
N THR A 79 32.94 11.43 15.72
CA THR A 79 34.38 11.67 16.01
C THR A 79 35.20 12.06 14.77
N GLY A 80 34.59 12.20 13.59
CA GLY A 80 35.26 12.63 12.36
C GLY A 80 35.87 11.49 11.54
N THR A 81 35.55 10.23 11.83
CA THR A 81 36.03 9.09 11.03
C THR A 81 35.46 9.13 9.61
N SER A 82 36.30 8.88 8.59
CA SER A 82 35.86 8.95 7.20
C SER A 82 34.88 7.82 6.82
N VAL A 83 33.86 8.16 6.04
CA VAL A 83 32.86 7.23 5.50
C VAL A 83 33.51 6.07 4.74
N SER A 84 34.59 6.36 4.00
CA SER A 84 35.34 5.36 3.23
C SER A 84 36.02 4.32 4.11
N LYS A 85 36.53 4.72 5.28
CA LYS A 85 37.18 3.82 6.24
C LYS A 85 36.13 2.88 6.86
N LEU A 86 35.04 3.43 7.35
CA LEU A 86 33.93 2.67 7.95
C LEU A 86 33.28 1.70 6.95
N ALA A 87 33.17 2.09 5.68
CA ALA A 87 32.63 1.21 4.63
C ALA A 87 33.45 -0.08 4.46
N ARG A 88 34.77 0.06 4.48
CA ARG A 88 35.71 -1.07 4.37
C ARG A 88 35.67 -1.93 5.63
N GLU A 89 35.71 -1.31 6.80
CA GLU A 89 35.69 -1.99 8.09
C GLU A 89 34.43 -2.83 8.30
N HIS A 90 33.28 -2.28 7.92
CA HIS A 90 31.99 -2.97 8.05
C HIS A 90 31.60 -3.79 6.82
N ASN A 91 32.44 -3.86 5.78
CA ASN A 91 32.17 -4.56 4.52
C ASN A 91 30.82 -4.18 3.88
N ILE A 92 30.48 -2.89 3.89
CA ILE A 92 29.24 -2.36 3.32
C ILE A 92 29.52 -1.20 2.37
N SER A 93 28.54 -0.87 1.53
CA SER A 93 28.68 0.26 0.62
C SER A 93 28.78 1.58 1.38
N ARG A 94 29.52 2.56 0.82
CA ARG A 94 29.53 3.94 1.34
C ARG A 94 28.12 4.53 1.37
N GLN A 95 27.26 4.17 0.41
CA GLN A 95 25.86 4.60 0.37
C GLN A 95 25.07 4.13 1.60
N THR A 96 25.32 2.91 2.10
CA THR A 96 24.68 2.41 3.32
C THR A 96 25.01 3.27 4.53
N ILE A 97 26.26 3.74 4.63
CA ILE A 97 26.72 4.61 5.73
C ILE A 97 26.18 6.03 5.57
N MET A 98 26.17 6.58 4.35
CA MET A 98 25.58 7.89 4.08
C MET A 98 24.08 7.93 4.43
N ARG A 99 23.32 6.90 4.01
CA ARG A 99 21.90 6.76 4.37
C ARG A 99 21.69 6.64 5.88
N LEU A 100 22.58 5.94 6.59
CA LEU A 100 22.51 5.83 8.04
C LEU A 100 22.72 7.20 8.70
N ARG A 101 23.69 7.99 8.20
CA ARG A 101 23.96 9.36 8.67
C ARG A 101 22.77 10.30 8.41
N GLU A 102 22.18 10.23 7.23
CA GLU A 102 20.99 11.02 6.87
C GLU A 102 19.81 10.69 7.77
N LYS A 103 19.56 9.40 8.02
CA LYS A 103 18.48 8.96 8.92
C LYS A 103 18.67 9.43 10.37
N SER A 104 19.91 9.59 10.84
CA SER A 104 20.21 10.09 12.18
C SER A 104 20.16 11.62 12.32
N GLY A 105 19.96 12.37 11.23
CA GLY A 105 19.83 13.83 11.26
C GLY A 105 18.53 14.29 11.93
N PRO A 106 18.38 15.59 12.27
CA PRO A 106 17.25 16.16 13.03
C PRO A 106 15.88 16.13 12.32
N GLU A 107 15.66 15.28 11.31
CA GLU A 107 14.39 15.19 10.57
C GLU A 107 13.51 13.97 10.92
N ASP A 108 14.02 12.97 11.66
CA ASP A 108 13.29 11.71 11.93
C ASP A 108 12.37 11.76 13.18
N GLN A 109 12.30 12.89 13.90
CA GLN A 109 11.33 13.10 15.00
C GLN A 109 9.94 13.55 14.53
N ARG A 110 9.76 13.88 13.24
CA ARG A 110 8.45 14.34 12.71
C ARG A 110 7.49 13.20 12.35
N ASN A 111 7.95 11.96 12.33
CA ASN A 111 7.16 10.78 11.94
C ASN A 111 6.78 9.87 13.12
N SER A 112 6.94 10.33 14.37
CA SER A 112 6.53 9.58 15.57
C SER A 112 5.09 9.83 16.00
N GLU A 113 4.28 10.58 15.24
CA GLU A 113 2.84 10.60 15.49
C GLU A 113 2.22 9.28 15.00
N PRO A 114 1.43 8.58 15.85
CA PRO A 114 0.73 7.39 15.42
C PRO A 114 -0.20 7.75 14.26
N ILE A 115 -0.18 6.94 13.19
CA ILE A 115 -1.00 7.09 11.97
C ILE A 115 -2.53 7.12 12.27
N ASN A 116 -2.95 6.91 13.52
CA ASN A 116 -4.35 6.96 13.96
C ASN A 116 -4.70 8.14 14.89
N ALA A 117 -4.09 9.32 14.72
CA ALA A 117 -4.66 10.56 15.23
C ALA A 117 -5.62 11.22 14.19
N PHE A 118 -6.48 10.42 13.54
CA PHE A 118 -7.74 10.99 13.05
C PHE A 118 -8.63 11.21 14.27
N THR A 119 -8.31 12.27 15.02
CA THR A 119 -9.27 12.92 15.90
C THR A 119 -10.43 13.29 14.99
N VAL A 120 -11.51 12.52 15.04
CA VAL A 120 -12.83 13.04 14.71
C VAL A 120 -12.94 14.26 15.60
N GLN A 121 -12.68 15.44 15.05
CA GLN A 121 -13.06 16.68 15.67
C GLN A 121 -14.57 16.51 15.84
N SER A 122 -14.97 16.21 17.06
CA SER A 122 -16.27 16.55 17.60
C SER A 122 -16.34 18.08 17.55
N THR A 123 -16.44 18.62 16.34
CA THR A 123 -16.93 19.96 16.11
C THR A 123 -18.33 19.95 16.69
N ALA A 124 -18.47 20.81 17.68
CA ALA A 124 -19.71 21.18 18.34
C ALA A 124 -20.91 20.99 17.42
N PHE A 125 -21.96 20.41 18.01
CA PHE A 125 -23.35 20.57 17.62
C PHE A 125 -23.65 22.04 17.28
N GLY A 126 -23.34 22.43 16.04
CA GLY A 126 -23.79 23.65 15.43
C GLY A 126 -25.16 23.34 14.89
N THR A 127 -26.20 23.85 15.54
CA THR A 127 -27.55 23.84 14.98
C THR A 127 -27.51 24.62 13.67
N MET A 128 -27.46 23.92 12.54
CA MET A 128 -27.67 24.54 11.24
C MET A 128 -29.15 24.86 11.12
N ARG A 129 -29.49 26.13 11.36
CA ARG A 129 -30.83 26.66 11.15
C ARG A 129 -30.99 26.96 9.66
N VAL A 130 -31.65 26.06 8.94
CA VAL A 130 -32.09 26.33 7.57
C VAL A 130 -33.33 27.23 7.67
N PRO A 131 -33.34 28.44 7.09
CA PRO A 131 -34.55 29.24 7.02
C PRO A 131 -35.51 28.58 6.02
N THR A 132 -36.50 27.86 6.53
CA THR A 132 -37.65 27.41 5.74
C THR A 132 -38.59 28.60 5.55
N GLY A 133 -38.64 29.12 4.33
CA GLY A 133 -39.79 29.88 3.86
C GLY A 133 -41.00 28.96 3.80
N ILE A 134 -41.97 29.24 4.67
CA ILE A 134 -43.42 29.05 4.49
C ILE A 134 -43.93 27.72 3.88
N ASN A 135 -44.62 26.98 4.76
CA ASN A 135 -45.55 25.86 4.56
C ASN A 135 -45.01 24.42 4.46
N GLY A 136 -45.41 23.60 5.44
CA GLY A 136 -45.45 22.14 5.36
C GLY A 136 -44.40 21.43 6.21
N ARG A 137 -44.81 20.94 7.39
CA ARG A 137 -43.99 20.12 8.28
C ARG A 137 -43.97 18.68 7.79
N GLU A 138 -42.89 18.22 7.17
CA GLU A 138 -42.49 16.81 7.23
C GLU A 138 -40.96 16.68 7.21
N SER A 139 -40.40 15.96 8.18
CA SER A 139 -38.98 15.60 8.24
C SER A 139 -38.89 14.09 8.23
N ILE A 140 -38.74 13.48 7.05
CA ILE A 140 -38.48 12.05 6.94
C ILE A 140 -36.98 11.83 7.19
N LYS A 141 -36.64 11.27 8.36
CA LYS A 141 -35.30 10.73 8.63
C LYS A 141 -35.23 9.31 8.06
N ALA A 142 -34.54 9.13 6.93
CA ALA A 142 -34.09 7.79 6.53
C ALA A 142 -32.73 7.52 7.19
N ILE A 143 -32.68 6.51 8.06
CA ILE A 143 -31.44 5.93 8.59
C ILE A 143 -31.18 4.67 7.77
N PHE A 144 -30.13 4.65 6.95
CA PHE A 144 -29.63 3.42 6.34
C PHE A 144 -28.66 2.74 7.32
N TYR A 145 -28.96 1.51 7.72
CA TYR A 145 -28.01 0.59 8.36
C TYR A 145 -27.71 -0.56 7.37
N HIS A 146 -26.41 -0.67 7.08
CA HIS A 146 -25.64 -1.72 6.40
C HIS A 146 -26.00 -2.17 4.98
#